data_AF-A0A1B8V800-F1
#
_entry.id   AF-A0A1B8V800-F1
#
_cell.length_a   1.000
_cell.length_b   1.000
_cell.length_c   1.000
_cell.angle_alpha   90.00
_cell.angle_beta   90.00
_cell.angle_gamma   90.00
#
_symmetry.space_group_name_H-M   'P 1'
#
loop_
_entity.id
_entity.type
_entity.pdbx_description
1 polymer ?
#
loop_
_entity_poly.entity_id
_entity_poly.type
_entity_poly.pdbx_seq_one_letter_code
_entity_poly.pdbx_strand_id
1 'polypeptide(L)'
;MADNYQLNIGSLRSAVELTLHTHHAARIWMGRPQTEGKASILGLAGFCAKINQMSRGASQDDPYSDWWMIRLEEKINESDEALKVIDKRLDDVMAQLPSMITIGNNLSIQPVKLPLFISNPLGFKAVYLLTSYDEIVRRILLAQHVGLIGRRDMELWIDEGARVLRSLFGLAQLYRFSGACRDDFAANNAKADQARKMYERHGEIPQDILEGTRRSSFAPPITRGQPQPREPFSDDHEDLGED
;
A
#
# COMPACT_ATOMS: atom_id res chain seq x y z
N MET A 1 10.81 27.39 45.39
CA MET A 1 11.39 27.31 44.03
C MET A 1 10.79 26.08 43.39
N ALA A 2 9.90 26.25 42.41
CA ALA A 2 9.28 25.13 41.70
C ALA A 2 10.07 24.92 40.41
N ASP A 3 10.77 23.80 40.32
CA ASP A 3 11.51 23.42 39.12
C ASP A 3 10.54 23.18 37.98
N ASN A 4 10.62 24.06 36.98
CA ASN A 4 9.82 24.01 35.77
C ASN A 4 10.54 23.08 34.78
N TYR A 5 10.38 21.76 34.95
CA TYR A 5 10.92 20.79 34.01
C TYR A 5 10.13 20.84 32.70
N GLN A 6 10.68 21.53 31.69
CA GLN A 6 10.22 21.38 30.31
C GLN A 6 10.68 20.02 29.77
N LEU A 7 9.76 19.05 29.79
CA LEU A 7 9.93 17.76 29.14
C LEU A 7 9.79 17.93 27.62
N ASN A 8 10.90 18.16 26.93
CA ASN A 8 10.97 18.15 25.47
C ASN A 8 11.00 16.69 24.95
N ILE A 9 9.86 16.00 25.04
CA ILE A 9 9.71 14.65 24.50
C ILE A 9 9.40 14.76 23.00
N GLY A 10 10.28 14.18 22.16
CA GLY A 10 10.11 14.11 20.71
C GLY A 10 9.10 13.04 20.27
N SER A 11 8.81 12.99 18.96
CA SER A 11 7.90 11.96 18.42
C SER A 11 8.53 10.56 18.49
N LEU A 12 7.70 9.55 18.78
CA LEU A 12 8.12 8.15 18.71
C LEU A 12 8.45 7.80 17.25
N ARG A 13 9.68 7.32 17.02
CA ARG A 13 10.11 6.76 15.74
C ARG A 13 10.62 5.35 15.97
N SER A 14 10.13 4.40 15.18
CA SER A 14 10.66 3.04 15.13
C SER A 14 11.44 2.87 13.84
N ALA A 15 12.66 2.34 13.92
CA ALA A 15 13.35 1.84 12.73
C ALA A 15 12.67 0.52 12.33
N VAL A 16 11.78 0.58 11.34
CA VAL A 16 11.07 -0.60 10.86
C VAL A 16 11.77 -1.10 9.59
N GLU A 17 12.17 -2.37 9.57
CA GLU A 17 12.79 -3.01 8.41
C GLU A 17 11.86 -4.09 7.83
N LEU A 18 11.76 -4.13 6.50
CA LEU A 18 11.09 -5.19 5.76
C LEU A 18 12.15 -6.13 5.18
N THR A 19 11.97 -7.43 5.40
CA THR A 19 12.80 -8.47 4.78
C THR A 19 11.99 -9.17 3.70
N LEU A 20 12.50 -9.17 2.46
CA LEU A 20 11.90 -9.87 1.32
C LEU A 20 12.83 -10.99 0.86
N HIS A 21 12.26 -12.16 0.66
CA HIS A 21 13.01 -13.36 0.29
C HIS A 21 12.88 -13.70 -1.20
N THR A 22 11.86 -13.22 -1.90
CA THR A 22 11.65 -13.54 -3.32
C THR A 22 11.92 -12.36 -4.24
N HIS A 23 12.51 -12.65 -5.41
CA HIS A 23 12.62 -11.69 -6.51
C HIS A 23 11.24 -11.21 -7.03
N HIS A 24 10.18 -11.98 -6.78
CA HIS A 24 8.82 -11.60 -7.14
C HIS A 24 8.30 -10.48 -6.22
N ALA A 25 8.44 -10.61 -4.91
CA ALA A 25 8.05 -9.56 -3.98
C ALA A 25 8.93 -8.32 -4.12
N ALA A 26 10.25 -8.48 -4.29
CA ALA A 26 11.16 -7.35 -4.52
C ALA A 26 10.78 -6.52 -5.77
N ARG A 27 10.31 -7.18 -6.84
CA ARG A 27 9.80 -6.48 -8.03
C ARG A 27 8.48 -5.75 -7.79
N ILE A 28 7.60 -6.26 -6.93
CA ILE A 28 6.36 -5.55 -6.54
C ILE A 28 6.69 -4.35 -5.65
N TRP A 29 7.68 -4.48 -4.76
CA TRP A 29 8.19 -3.37 -3.95
C TRP A 29 8.70 -2.21 -4.84
N MET A 30 9.63 -2.52 -5.75
CA MET A 30 10.26 -1.51 -6.60
C MET A 30 9.31 -0.97 -7.68
N GLY A 31 8.43 -1.81 -8.21
CA GLY A 31 7.67 -1.48 -9.42
C GLY A 31 8.57 -1.48 -10.65
N ARG A 32 8.17 -0.71 -11.67
CA ARG A 32 8.96 -0.53 -12.90
C ARG A 32 8.89 0.92 -13.36
N PRO A 33 10.02 1.61 -13.57
CA PRO A 33 10.01 2.94 -14.17
C PRO A 33 9.48 2.89 -15.61
N GLN A 34 9.10 4.05 -16.13
CA GLN A 34 8.77 4.16 -17.55
C GLN A 34 10.04 3.95 -18.38
N THR A 35 9.94 3.15 -19.43
CA THR A 35 11.01 2.97 -20.42
C THR A 35 10.44 3.18 -21.82
N GLU A 36 11.27 3.32 -22.84
CA GLU A 36 10.79 3.42 -24.22
C GLU A 36 9.85 2.25 -24.56
N GLY A 37 8.64 2.57 -25.00
CA GLY A 37 7.61 1.59 -25.36
C GLY A 37 6.91 0.88 -24.19
N LYS A 38 7.22 1.18 -22.92
CA LYS A 38 6.56 0.53 -21.76
C LYS A 38 6.18 1.55 -20.68
N ALA A 39 4.89 1.57 -20.35
CA ALA A 39 4.36 2.38 -19.26
C ALA A 39 4.98 1.97 -17.90
N SER A 40 5.06 2.93 -16.98
CA SER A 40 5.48 2.67 -15.60
C SER A 40 4.50 1.74 -14.88
N ILE A 41 5.01 0.96 -13.94
CA ILE A 41 4.22 0.14 -13.02
C ILE A 41 4.50 0.68 -11.62
N LEU A 42 3.44 1.15 -10.95
CA LEU A 42 3.54 1.64 -9.58
C LEU A 42 4.02 0.50 -8.66
N GLY A 43 5.14 0.72 -7.96
CA GLY A 43 5.60 -0.15 -6.88
C GLY A 43 5.00 0.24 -5.54
N LEU A 44 5.23 -0.57 -4.51
CA LEU A 44 4.72 -0.30 -3.16
C LEU A 44 5.24 1.03 -2.58
N ALA A 45 6.50 1.40 -2.86
CA ALA A 45 7.03 2.69 -2.44
C ALA A 45 6.23 3.87 -3.02
N GLY A 46 5.90 3.82 -4.32
CA GLY A 46 5.07 4.81 -4.98
C GLY A 46 3.60 4.77 -4.50
N PHE A 47 3.08 3.59 -4.17
CA PHE A 47 1.77 3.44 -3.54
C PHE A 47 1.72 4.19 -2.20
N CYS A 48 2.71 4.00 -1.32
CA CYS A 48 2.80 4.71 -0.04
C CYS A 48 2.83 6.24 -0.22
N ALA A 49 3.55 6.73 -1.23
CA ALA A 49 3.55 8.16 -1.55
C ALA A 49 2.14 8.67 -1.94
N LYS A 50 1.35 7.88 -2.68
CA LYS A 50 -0.04 8.19 -3.00
C LYS A 50 -0.94 8.19 -1.78
N ILE A 51 -0.78 7.21 -0.87
CA ILE A 51 -1.50 7.20 0.41
C ILE A 51 -1.19 8.45 1.23
N ASN A 52 0.07 8.87 1.30
CA ASN A 52 0.44 10.10 2.02
C ASN A 52 -0.22 11.34 1.39
N GLN A 53 -0.33 11.38 0.06
CA GLN A 53 -1.06 12.45 -0.64
C GLN A 53 -2.57 12.44 -0.31
N MET A 54 -3.20 11.26 -0.26
CA MET A 54 -4.62 11.12 0.11
C MET A 54 -4.85 11.51 1.57
N SER A 55 -4.00 11.04 2.48
CA SER A 55 -4.05 11.38 3.90
C SER A 55 -3.97 12.89 4.11
N ARG A 56 -3.06 13.57 3.40
CA ARG A 56 -2.98 15.04 3.44
C ARG A 56 -4.23 15.72 2.86
N GLY A 57 -4.80 15.20 1.79
CA GLY A 57 -6.05 15.75 1.24
C GLY A 57 -7.22 15.60 2.21
N ALA A 58 -7.35 14.42 2.82
CA ALA A 58 -8.37 14.12 3.82
C ALA A 58 -8.25 15.01 5.07
N SER A 59 -7.04 15.33 5.54
CA SER A 59 -6.86 16.28 6.66
C SER A 59 -7.18 17.73 6.28
N GLN A 60 -7.11 18.07 4.98
CA GLN A 60 -7.54 19.35 4.42
C GLN A 60 -9.04 19.40 4.10
N ASP A 61 -9.81 18.41 4.55
CA ASP A 61 -11.27 18.33 4.36
C ASP A 61 -11.71 18.14 2.90
N ASP A 62 -10.86 17.52 2.07
CA ASP A 62 -11.19 17.14 0.70
C ASP A 62 -12.05 15.85 0.69
N PRO A 63 -13.32 15.89 0.25
CA PRO A 63 -14.22 14.74 0.32
C PRO A 63 -13.85 13.64 -0.69
N TYR A 64 -13.20 13.96 -1.81
CA TYR A 64 -12.71 12.96 -2.76
C TYR A 64 -11.53 12.18 -2.19
N SER A 65 -10.70 12.81 -1.35
CA SER A 65 -9.63 12.15 -0.63
C SER A 65 -10.17 11.15 0.38
N ASP A 66 -11.20 11.53 1.15
CA ASP A 66 -11.90 10.60 2.05
C ASP A 66 -12.54 9.44 1.28
N TRP A 67 -13.19 9.72 0.15
CA TRP A 67 -13.78 8.68 -0.69
C TRP A 67 -12.73 7.68 -1.20
N TRP A 68 -11.58 8.17 -1.65
CA TRP A 68 -10.52 7.29 -2.14
C TRP A 68 -9.88 6.45 -1.04
N MET A 69 -9.73 7.01 0.16
CA MET A 69 -9.24 6.25 1.33
C MET A 69 -10.20 5.10 1.68
N ILE A 70 -11.52 5.33 1.65
CA ILE A 70 -12.52 4.27 1.87
C ILE A 70 -12.40 3.18 0.82
N ARG A 71 -12.36 3.55 -0.47
CA ARG A 71 -12.23 2.58 -1.56
C ARG A 71 -10.95 1.75 -1.46
N LEU A 72 -9.85 2.36 -1.00
CA LEU A 72 -8.59 1.65 -0.78
C LEU A 72 -8.64 0.74 0.44
N GLU A 73 -9.26 1.17 1.54
CA GLU A 73 -9.49 0.32 2.71
C GLU A 73 -10.29 -0.93 2.33
N GLU A 74 -11.39 -0.76 1.59
CA GLU A 74 -12.18 -1.87 1.03
C GLU A 74 -11.33 -2.76 0.12
N LYS A 75 -10.58 -2.16 -0.82
CA LYS A 75 -9.76 -2.92 -1.77
C LYS A 75 -8.62 -3.69 -1.10
N ILE A 76 -8.06 -3.16 -0.02
CA ILE A 76 -7.06 -3.84 0.80
C ILE A 76 -7.67 -5.08 1.44
N ASN A 77 -8.86 -4.98 2.03
CA ASN A 77 -9.55 -6.12 2.62
C ASN A 77 -9.89 -7.19 1.57
N GLU A 78 -10.39 -6.77 0.40
CA GLU A 78 -10.60 -7.69 -0.74
C GLU A 78 -9.31 -8.39 -1.18
N SER A 79 -8.19 -7.66 -1.19
CA SER A 79 -6.89 -8.19 -1.59
C SER A 79 -6.34 -9.18 -0.57
N ASP A 80 -6.56 -8.92 0.73
CA ASP A 80 -6.21 -9.83 1.82
C ASP A 80 -6.95 -11.17 1.67
N GLU A 81 -8.27 -11.12 1.46
CA GLU A 81 -9.08 -12.32 1.24
C GLU A 81 -8.68 -13.07 -0.02
N ALA A 82 -8.38 -12.36 -1.12
CA ALA A 82 -7.90 -12.98 -2.35
C ALA A 82 -6.56 -13.72 -2.16
N LEU A 83 -5.61 -13.14 -1.41
CA LEU A 83 -4.34 -13.82 -1.10
C LEU A 83 -4.56 -15.03 -0.19
N LYS A 84 -5.45 -14.95 0.81
CA LYS A 84 -5.81 -16.10 1.66
C LYS A 84 -6.41 -17.27 0.86
N VAL A 85 -7.17 -16.99 -0.20
CA VAL A 85 -7.70 -18.04 -1.08
C VAL A 85 -6.58 -18.79 -1.79
N ILE A 86 -5.53 -18.09 -2.25
CA ILE A 86 -4.35 -18.71 -2.86
C ILE A 86 -3.58 -19.52 -1.81
N ASP A 87 -3.40 -18.95 -0.63
CA ASP A 87 -2.67 -19.58 0.48
C ASP A 87 -3.36 -20.88 0.95
N LYS A 88 -4.69 -20.87 1.05
CA LYS A 88 -5.48 -22.07 1.36
C LYS A 88 -5.35 -23.15 0.28
N ARG A 89 -5.33 -22.77 -1.00
CA ARG A 89 -5.08 -23.73 -2.09
C ARG A 89 -3.69 -24.37 -1.96
N LEU A 90 -2.70 -23.62 -1.46
CA LEU A 90 -1.37 -24.14 -1.16
C LEU A 90 -1.37 -25.07 0.05
N ASP A 91 -2.17 -24.82 1.09
CA ASP A 91 -2.35 -25.76 2.20
C ASP A 91 -2.81 -27.13 1.68
N ASP A 92 -3.82 -27.16 0.81
CA ASP A 92 -4.36 -28.39 0.23
C ASP A 92 -3.33 -29.15 -0.62
N VAL A 93 -2.45 -28.44 -1.34
CA VAL A 93 -1.34 -29.04 -2.08
C VAL A 93 -0.29 -29.62 -1.13
N MET A 94 0.14 -28.82 -0.15
CA MET A 94 1.20 -29.21 0.79
C MET A 94 0.78 -30.39 1.67
N ALA A 95 -0.53 -30.55 1.94
CA ALA A 95 -1.08 -31.69 2.67
C ALA A 95 -0.88 -33.04 1.95
N GLN A 96 -0.55 -33.06 0.65
CA GLN A 96 -0.28 -34.28 -0.11
C GLN A 96 1.13 -34.85 0.11
N LEU A 97 1.98 -34.13 0.86
CA LEU A 97 3.31 -34.63 1.21
C LEU A 97 3.22 -35.91 2.05
N PRO A 98 4.06 -36.93 1.73
CA PRO A 98 4.16 -38.10 2.57
C PRO A 98 4.53 -37.72 4.01
N SER A 99 3.86 -38.33 5.00
CA SER A 99 4.06 -38.02 6.43
C SER A 99 5.49 -38.24 6.95
N MET A 100 6.31 -39.02 6.24
CA MET A 100 7.74 -39.21 6.55
C MET A 100 8.62 -38.04 6.13
N ILE A 101 8.12 -37.09 5.33
CA ILE A 101 8.86 -35.93 4.87
C ILE A 101 8.47 -34.71 5.71
N THR A 102 9.43 -34.14 6.42
CA THR A 102 9.27 -32.85 7.11
C THR A 102 9.95 -31.76 6.30
N ILE A 103 9.23 -30.70 5.96
CA ILE A 103 9.76 -29.57 5.18
C ILE A 103 9.73 -28.31 6.04
N GLY A 104 10.87 -27.64 6.16
CA GLY A 104 10.99 -26.34 6.82
C GLY A 104 10.67 -25.17 5.91
N ASN A 105 10.79 -23.95 6.44
CA ASN A 105 10.53 -22.73 5.69
C ASN A 105 11.51 -22.56 4.52
N ASN A 106 10.99 -22.30 3.32
CA ASN A 106 11.81 -21.92 2.17
C ASN A 106 12.19 -20.44 2.30
N LEU A 107 13.40 -20.16 2.77
CA LEU A 107 13.92 -18.80 2.99
C LEU A 107 15.09 -18.55 2.05
N SER A 108 15.18 -17.32 1.52
CA SER A 108 16.39 -16.90 0.82
C SER A 108 17.58 -16.88 1.78
N ILE A 109 18.71 -17.43 1.31
CA ILE A 109 20.01 -17.32 1.99
C ILE A 109 20.57 -15.90 1.98
N GLN A 110 20.09 -15.06 1.05
CA GLN A 110 20.46 -13.65 0.91
C GLN A 110 19.17 -12.84 0.68
N PRO A 111 18.35 -12.61 1.71
CA PRO A 111 17.15 -11.81 1.57
C PRO A 111 17.50 -10.32 1.44
N VAL A 112 16.64 -9.58 0.78
CA VAL A 112 16.75 -8.12 0.68
C VAL A 112 16.14 -7.50 1.93
N LYS A 113 16.88 -6.59 2.58
CA LYS A 113 16.39 -5.78 3.70
C LYS A 113 16.14 -4.36 3.22
N LEU A 114 14.96 -3.84 3.53
CA LEU A 114 14.48 -2.54 3.04
C LEU A 114 14.00 -1.72 4.24
N PRO A 115 14.51 -0.49 4.45
CA PRO A 115 13.96 0.39 5.47
C PRO A 115 12.53 0.82 5.09
N LEU A 116 11.62 0.82 6.07
CA LEU A 116 10.24 1.25 5.89
C LEU A 116 10.04 2.66 6.45
N PHE A 117 9.76 3.62 5.57
CA PHE A 117 9.37 4.98 5.91
C PHE A 117 7.89 5.20 5.60
N ILE A 118 7.02 4.60 6.42
CA ILE A 118 5.56 4.66 6.23
C ILE A 118 4.93 5.44 7.37
N SER A 119 4.14 6.46 7.04
CA SER A 119 3.48 7.35 8.01
C SER A 119 1.97 7.13 8.13
N ASN A 120 1.37 6.27 7.29
CA ASN A 120 -0.07 6.01 7.29
C ASN A 120 -0.39 4.50 7.45
N PRO A 121 -1.39 4.12 8.28
CA PRO A 121 -1.80 2.73 8.48
C PRO A 121 -2.18 1.95 7.21
N LEU A 122 -2.78 2.59 6.21
CA LEU A 122 -3.11 1.93 4.92
C LEU A 122 -1.84 1.53 4.15
N GLY A 123 -0.75 2.30 4.29
CA GLY A 123 0.56 1.93 3.76
C GLY A 123 1.11 0.67 4.42
N PHE A 124 0.97 0.56 5.75
CA PHE A 124 1.37 -0.64 6.50
C PHE A 124 0.53 -1.86 6.11
N LYS A 125 -0.78 -1.70 5.92
CA LYS A 125 -1.62 -2.80 5.41
C LYS A 125 -1.16 -3.29 4.04
N ALA A 126 -0.74 -2.40 3.15
CA ALA A 126 -0.18 -2.79 1.86
C ALA A 126 1.19 -3.51 1.99
N VAL A 127 2.01 -3.14 2.99
CA VAL A 127 3.21 -3.94 3.35
C VAL A 127 2.83 -5.33 3.82
N TYR A 128 1.80 -5.48 4.67
CA TYR A 128 1.35 -6.79 5.13
C TYR A 128 0.92 -7.68 3.96
N LEU A 129 0.16 -7.14 3.01
CA LEU A 129 -0.20 -7.86 1.79
C LEU A 129 1.04 -8.28 0.96
N LEU A 130 2.06 -7.41 0.87
CA LEU A 130 3.31 -7.76 0.20
C LEU A 130 4.06 -8.88 0.94
N THR A 131 4.07 -8.88 2.27
CA THR A 131 4.69 -9.96 3.06
C THR A 131 3.96 -11.29 2.89
N SER A 132 2.62 -11.28 2.89
CA SER A 132 1.81 -12.47 2.62
C SER A 132 2.06 -12.99 1.21
N TYR A 133 2.18 -12.10 0.22
CA TYR A 133 2.56 -12.50 -1.13
C TYR A 133 3.97 -13.09 -1.21
N ASP A 134 4.96 -12.50 -0.53
CA ASP A 134 6.32 -13.06 -0.47
C ASP A 134 6.34 -14.47 0.13
N GLU A 135 5.55 -14.69 1.19
CA GLU A 135 5.35 -16.02 1.78
C GLU A 135 4.66 -17.00 0.81
N ILE A 136 3.55 -16.61 0.19
CA ILE A 136 2.86 -17.42 -0.82
C ILE A 136 3.82 -17.84 -1.93
N VAL A 137 4.63 -16.92 -2.48
CA VAL A 137 5.59 -17.25 -3.54
C VAL A 137 6.62 -18.27 -3.04
N ARG A 138 7.16 -18.14 -1.82
CA ARG A 138 8.10 -19.13 -1.25
C ARG A 138 7.47 -20.51 -1.17
N ARG A 139 6.21 -20.57 -0.72
CA ARG A 139 5.44 -21.81 -0.63
C ARG A 139 5.17 -22.43 -2.00
N ILE A 140 4.81 -21.62 -3.00
CA ILE A 140 4.61 -22.07 -4.39
C ILE A 140 5.91 -22.66 -4.97
N LEU A 141 7.03 -21.96 -4.82
CA LEU A 141 8.34 -22.42 -5.32
C LEU A 141 8.77 -23.71 -4.63
N LEU A 142 8.53 -23.83 -3.33
CA LEU A 142 8.80 -25.05 -2.58
C LEU A 142 7.92 -26.22 -3.06
N ALA A 143 6.61 -26.02 -3.22
CA ALA A 143 5.69 -27.04 -3.71
C ALA A 143 6.10 -27.54 -5.11
N GLN A 144 6.56 -26.64 -5.98
CA GLN A 144 7.09 -27.01 -7.29
C GLN A 144 8.41 -27.78 -7.18
N HIS A 145 9.33 -27.35 -6.31
CA HIS A 145 10.62 -28.01 -6.11
C HIS A 145 10.48 -29.45 -5.63
N VAL A 146 9.52 -29.72 -4.75
CA VAL A 146 9.27 -31.07 -4.20
C VAL A 146 8.25 -31.87 -5.01
N GLY A 147 7.85 -31.37 -6.19
CA GLY A 147 7.08 -32.13 -7.18
C GLY A 147 5.58 -32.22 -6.92
N LEU A 148 5.00 -31.37 -6.07
CA LEU A 148 3.55 -31.36 -5.80
C LEU A 148 2.74 -30.62 -6.88
N ILE A 149 3.35 -29.66 -7.56
CA ILE A 149 2.72 -28.90 -8.65
C ILE A 149 3.64 -28.79 -9.86
N GLY A 150 3.03 -28.62 -11.03
CA GLY A 150 3.76 -28.37 -12.27
C GLY A 150 4.21 -26.92 -12.41
N ARG A 151 5.16 -26.68 -13.33
CA ARG A 151 5.66 -25.33 -13.65
C ARG A 151 4.55 -24.37 -14.09
N ARG A 152 3.55 -24.86 -14.84
CA ARG A 152 2.43 -24.05 -15.32
C ARG A 152 1.58 -23.52 -14.16
N ASP A 153 1.27 -24.36 -13.18
CA ASP A 153 0.48 -23.96 -12.01
C ASP A 153 1.27 -23.02 -11.12
N MET A 154 2.57 -23.28 -10.95
CA MET A 154 3.50 -22.40 -10.25
C MET A 154 3.50 -20.98 -10.84
N GLU A 155 3.69 -20.84 -12.16
CA GLU A 155 3.66 -19.54 -12.84
C GLU A 155 2.28 -18.86 -12.72
N LEU A 156 1.20 -19.63 -12.89
CA LEU A 156 -0.17 -19.12 -12.78
C LEU A 156 -0.47 -18.54 -11.39
N TRP A 157 -0.12 -19.24 -10.31
CA TRP A 157 -0.45 -18.82 -8.95
C TRP A 157 0.41 -17.64 -8.49
N ILE A 158 1.68 -17.58 -8.91
CA ILE A 158 2.54 -16.41 -8.70
C ILE A 158 1.92 -15.19 -9.37
N ASP A 159 1.49 -15.32 -10.63
CA ASP A 159 0.87 -14.22 -11.37
C ASP A 159 -0.52 -13.84 -10.81
N GLU A 160 -1.28 -14.80 -10.26
CA GLU A 160 -2.54 -14.57 -9.55
C GLU A 160 -2.32 -13.63 -8.36
N GLY A 161 -1.38 -13.97 -7.46
CA GLY A 161 -1.07 -13.13 -6.30
C GLY A 161 -0.50 -11.76 -6.69
N ALA A 162 0.38 -11.72 -7.71
CA ALA A 162 0.95 -10.46 -8.19
C ALA A 162 -0.12 -9.52 -8.78
N ARG A 163 -1.14 -10.07 -9.45
CA ARG A 163 -2.26 -9.30 -10.01
C ARG A 163 -3.12 -8.65 -8.92
N VAL A 164 -3.32 -9.32 -7.79
CA VAL A 164 -4.04 -8.77 -6.63
C VAL A 164 -3.37 -7.46 -6.17
N LEU A 165 -2.06 -7.49 -5.91
CA LEU A 165 -1.30 -6.30 -5.47
C LEU A 165 -1.28 -5.21 -6.55
N ARG A 166 -1.05 -5.57 -7.82
CA ARG A 166 -1.06 -4.58 -8.92
C ARG A 166 -2.42 -3.93 -9.12
N SER A 167 -3.52 -4.66 -8.90
CA SER A 167 -4.88 -4.12 -8.96
C SER A 167 -5.11 -3.09 -7.85
N LEU A 168 -4.69 -3.39 -6.61
CA LEU A 168 -4.72 -2.44 -5.51
C LEU A 168 -3.91 -1.17 -5.83
N PHE A 169 -2.70 -1.32 -6.36
CA PHE A 169 -1.86 -0.18 -6.71
C PHE A 169 -2.45 0.65 -7.84
N GLY A 170 -3.07 -0.01 -8.82
CA GLY A 170 -3.80 0.65 -9.91
C GLY A 170 -4.92 1.55 -9.39
N LEU A 171 -5.68 1.11 -8.36
CA LEU A 171 -6.72 1.94 -7.75
C LEU A 171 -6.13 3.21 -7.10
N ALA A 172 -5.01 3.09 -6.37
CA ALA A 172 -4.34 4.25 -5.78
C ALA A 172 -3.78 5.21 -6.85
N GLN A 173 -3.33 4.69 -7.99
CA GLN A 173 -2.77 5.50 -9.08
C GLN A 173 -3.81 6.44 -9.72
N LEU A 174 -5.10 6.07 -9.67
CA LEU A 174 -6.19 6.86 -10.22
C LEU A 174 -6.54 8.10 -9.38
N TYR A 175 -6.08 8.16 -8.12
CA TYR A 175 -6.33 9.30 -7.24
C TYR A 175 -5.66 10.59 -7.70
N ARG A 176 -6.42 11.68 -7.58
CA ARG A 176 -5.97 13.05 -7.77
C ARG A 176 -6.51 13.95 -6.66
N PHE A 177 -5.63 14.69 -5.99
CA PHE A 177 -6.08 15.67 -5.00
C PHE A 177 -6.96 16.73 -5.67
N SER A 178 -8.17 16.97 -5.14
CA SER A 178 -9.14 17.86 -5.78
C SER A 178 -8.97 19.31 -5.35
N GLY A 179 -8.49 19.55 -4.12
CA GLY A 179 -8.28 20.88 -3.57
C GLY A 179 -9.58 21.63 -3.24
N ALA A 180 -10.74 20.97 -3.36
CA ALA A 180 -12.03 21.48 -2.92
C ALA A 180 -12.36 20.89 -1.54
N CYS A 181 -12.71 21.73 -0.57
CA CYS A 181 -13.19 21.27 0.74
C CYS A 181 -14.72 21.15 0.76
N ARG A 182 -15.28 20.51 1.79
CA ARG A 182 -16.75 20.35 1.92
C ARG A 182 -17.53 21.66 1.87
N ASP A 183 -16.96 22.76 2.37
CA ASP A 183 -17.59 24.10 2.30
C ASP A 183 -17.69 24.60 0.84
N ASP A 184 -16.73 24.24 -0.03
CA ASP A 184 -16.79 24.56 -1.47
C ASP A 184 -17.97 23.85 -2.14
N PHE A 185 -18.26 22.61 -1.75
CA PHE A 185 -19.41 21.84 -2.24
C PHE A 185 -20.73 22.38 -1.71
N ALA A 186 -20.79 22.76 -0.43
CA ALA A 186 -21.97 23.40 0.16
C ALA A 186 -22.28 24.75 -0.50
N ALA A 187 -21.25 25.53 -0.85
CA ALA A 187 -21.38 26.79 -1.59
C ALA A 187 -21.60 26.61 -3.10
N ASN A 188 -21.51 25.37 -3.60
CA ASN A 188 -21.60 25.03 -5.02
C ASN A 188 -20.73 25.91 -5.93
N ASN A 189 -19.47 26.09 -5.55
CA ASN A 189 -18.56 27.02 -6.23
C ASN A 189 -17.75 26.34 -7.35
N ALA A 190 -16.95 27.16 -8.06
CA ALA A 190 -16.14 26.68 -9.17
C ALA A 190 -15.13 25.57 -8.81
N LYS A 191 -14.63 25.51 -7.56
CA LYS A 191 -13.74 24.42 -7.13
C LYS A 191 -14.49 23.10 -7.01
N ALA A 192 -15.70 23.12 -6.46
CA ALA A 192 -16.56 21.94 -6.38
C ALA A 192 -16.90 21.40 -7.78
N ASP A 193 -17.22 22.27 -8.74
CA ASP A 193 -17.49 21.85 -10.13
C ASP A 193 -16.26 21.25 -10.81
N GLN A 194 -15.08 21.83 -10.59
CA GLN A 194 -13.82 21.27 -11.09
C GLN A 194 -13.53 19.90 -10.49
N ALA A 195 -13.76 19.73 -9.18
CA ALA A 195 -13.59 18.45 -8.50
C ALA A 195 -14.55 17.38 -9.04
N ARG A 196 -15.83 17.71 -9.24
CA ARG A 196 -16.82 16.82 -9.88
C ARG A 196 -16.39 16.40 -11.28
N LYS A 197 -15.97 17.36 -12.11
CA LYS A 197 -15.49 17.09 -13.47
C LYS A 197 -14.23 16.21 -13.49
N MET A 198 -13.33 16.40 -12.54
CA MET A 198 -12.12 15.58 -12.43
C MET A 198 -12.44 14.12 -12.12
N TYR A 199 -13.47 13.86 -11.32
CA TYR A 199 -13.86 12.52 -10.88
C TYR A 199 -15.06 11.92 -11.62
N GLU A 200 -15.62 12.61 -12.62
CA GLU A 200 -16.82 12.22 -13.37
C GLU A 200 -16.79 10.75 -13.83
N ARG A 201 -15.64 10.27 -14.33
CA ARG A 201 -15.48 8.88 -14.81
C ARG A 201 -15.57 7.82 -13.72
N HIS A 202 -15.48 8.20 -12.46
CA HIS A 202 -15.53 7.31 -11.31
C HIS A 202 -16.91 7.25 -10.66
N GLY A 203 -17.87 8.04 -11.16
CA GLY A 203 -19.22 8.16 -10.61
C GLY A 203 -19.35 9.32 -9.63
N GLU A 204 -20.57 9.50 -9.13
CA GLU A 204 -20.88 10.51 -8.13
C GLU A 204 -20.36 10.10 -6.75
N ILE A 205 -19.88 11.08 -5.99
CA ILE A 205 -19.43 10.86 -4.62
C ILE A 205 -20.65 10.55 -3.73
N PRO A 206 -20.63 9.48 -2.92
CA PRO A 206 -21.71 9.19 -1.97
C PRO A 206 -21.97 10.35 -1.01
N GLN A 207 -23.25 10.61 -0.75
CA GLN A 207 -23.69 11.78 0.03
C GLN A 207 -23.17 11.77 1.47
N ASP A 208 -23.13 10.60 2.11
CA ASP A 208 -22.58 10.41 3.45
C ASP A 208 -21.08 10.76 3.54
N ILE A 209 -20.32 10.50 2.47
CA ILE A 209 -18.91 10.88 2.38
C ILE A 209 -18.77 12.38 2.09
N LEU A 210 -19.62 12.92 1.21
CA LEU A 210 -19.63 14.36 0.91
C LEU A 210 -19.94 15.18 2.17
N GLU A 211 -20.86 14.72 3.00
CA GLU A 211 -21.21 15.32 4.30
C GLU A 211 -20.16 15.04 5.39
N GLY A 212 -19.25 14.08 5.16
CA GLY A 212 -18.22 13.70 6.12
C GLY A 212 -18.71 12.80 7.26
N THR A 213 -19.94 12.27 7.18
CA THR A 213 -20.48 11.31 8.15
C THR A 213 -19.85 9.94 8.00
N ARG A 214 -19.42 9.58 6.78
CA ARG A 214 -18.61 8.39 6.49
C ARG A 214 -17.20 8.78 6.06
N ARG A 215 -16.19 8.29 6.78
CA ARG A 215 -14.76 8.42 6.47
C ARG A 215 -14.08 7.07 6.69
N SER A 216 -12.90 6.87 6.10
CA SER A 216 -12.09 5.68 6.35
C SER A 216 -11.75 5.56 7.84
N SER A 217 -11.65 4.32 8.35
CA SER A 217 -11.20 4.05 9.72
C SER A 217 -9.79 4.59 9.99
N PHE A 218 -9.02 4.85 8.92
CA PHE A 218 -7.65 5.35 8.93
C PHE A 218 -7.54 6.80 8.43
N ALA A 219 -8.67 7.50 8.27
CA ALA A 219 -8.66 8.90 7.87
C ALA A 219 -8.11 9.78 9.02
N PRO A 220 -7.17 10.71 8.72
CA PRO A 220 -6.67 11.62 9.75
C PRO A 220 -7.76 12.61 10.20
N PRO A 221 -7.61 13.22 11.39
CA PRO A 221 -8.47 14.32 11.80
C PRO A 221 -8.39 15.48 10.80
N ILE A 222 -9.51 16.17 10.63
CA ILE A 222 -9.58 17.36 9.77
C ILE A 222 -8.96 18.53 10.52
N THR A 223 -7.90 19.13 9.95
CA THR A 223 -7.14 20.23 10.55
C THR A 223 -7.23 21.46 9.64
N ARG A 224 -8.38 22.15 9.66
CA ARG A 224 -8.56 23.40 8.92
C ARG A 224 -7.62 24.48 9.49
N GLY A 225 -6.71 25.01 8.68
CA GLY A 225 -5.98 26.25 8.97
C GLY A 225 -4.85 26.20 10.02
N GLN A 226 -4.42 25.02 10.50
CA GLN A 226 -3.20 24.93 11.33
C GLN A 226 -1.94 24.80 10.46
N PRO A 227 -0.87 25.58 10.71
CA PRO A 227 0.42 25.37 10.05
C PRO A 227 0.97 24.00 10.45
N GLN A 228 1.22 23.13 9.48
CA GLN A 228 1.77 21.81 9.73
C GLN A 228 3.21 21.91 10.26
N PRO A 229 3.61 21.05 11.22
CA PRO A 229 5.03 20.82 11.50
C PRO A 229 5.68 20.33 10.21
N ARG A 230 6.78 20.98 9.79
CA ARG A 230 7.62 20.46 8.69
C ARG A 230 8.11 19.08 9.09
N GLU A 231 7.69 18.03 8.39
CA GLU A 231 8.37 16.75 8.47
C GLU A 231 9.76 16.93 7.84
N PRO A 232 10.86 16.71 8.57
CA PRO A 232 12.17 16.69 7.96
C PRO A 232 12.28 15.40 7.13
N PHE A 233 12.07 15.51 5.84
CA PHE A 233 12.60 14.55 4.87
C PHE A 233 13.99 15.05 4.46
N SER A 234 15.02 14.36 4.92
CA SER A 234 16.37 14.43 4.37
C SER A 234 16.37 13.63 3.07
N ASP A 235 16.45 14.35 1.95
CA ASP A 235 16.68 13.81 0.62
C ASP A 235 18.21 13.76 0.43
N ASP A 236 18.88 12.84 1.14
CA ASP A 236 20.29 12.54 0.90
C ASP A 236 20.36 11.18 0.19
N HIS A 237 19.92 11.16 -1.06
CA HIS A 237 20.44 10.20 -2.03
C HIS A 237 21.80 10.73 -2.50
N GLU A 238 22.84 10.49 -1.68
CA GLU A 238 24.21 10.59 -2.17
C GLU A 238 24.47 9.45 -3.16
N ASP A 239 24.80 9.91 -4.36
CA ASP A 239 25.43 9.24 -5.49
C ASP A 239 26.55 8.29 -5.03
N LEU A 240 26.29 6.97 -5.05
CA LEU A 240 27.37 5.99 -5.01
C LEU A 240 27.84 5.77 -6.45
N GLY A 241 28.73 6.67 -6.84
CA GLY A 241 29.56 6.56 -8.02
C GLY A 241 30.42 5.29 -8.00
N GLU A 242 30.79 4.94 -9.22
CA GLU A 242 31.59 3.81 -9.68
C GLU A 242 32.90 3.61 -8.90
N ASP A 243 33.25 2.34 -8.71
CA ASP A 243 34.61 1.78 -8.87
C ASP A 243 34.50 0.35 -9.42
#